data_AF-K9WW28-F1
#
_entry.id   AF-K9WW28-F1
#
_cell.length_a   1.000
_cell.length_b   1.000
_cell.length_c   1.000
_cell.angle_alpha   90.00
_cell.angle_beta   90.00
_cell.angle_gamma   90.00
#
_symmetry.space_group_name_H-M   'P 1'
#
loop_
_entity.id
_entity.type
_entity.pdbx_description
1 polymer ?
#
loop_
_entity_poly.entity_id
_entity_poly.type
_entity_poly.pdbx_seq_one_letter_code
_entity_poly.pdbx_strand_id
1 'polypeptide(L)'
;MIYNEDTLLGDPDNKKVLEDYREKVIDREFKLDPTVEENLDFIFNGHPDVGVIKEVFVTAGTNNIRVIRKTKWLIDELIPLMENWEASLRNQVIKNSIVINLAKLDTEFRQRFSITIDTILPSRNSSKSKDTDNKTFERERQAIQQKYYLGYSDLEEIDELIIQLVDTPLSKSAELEFSKKGDILNQREQNTQIIQKFHNISELCSSSFADNEEEIMNQIITFLEEHHLDLSISQFEQIQTTASFLERDRDIDKYEKSLLEHILKTLKLDNFNDLDAMRAKLFKYPELEAHLEDKKDEYQQSLDIPTALRNIINRDSESISSRLGADIEFLNSLSVEEYSKWLQEGHPNLGLIVKMSLKLDNLPASKKLEQAIRILAQKTKLNKIRAKSLYNIDIDNPSNTNEPNTNEPD
;
A
#
# COMPACT_ATOMS: atom_id res chain seq x y z
N MET A 1 -39.64 -33.53 13.24
CA MET A 1 -38.84 -34.52 12.49
C MET A 1 -38.64 -33.96 11.10
N ILE A 2 -37.41 -33.85 10.63
CA ILE A 2 -37.11 -33.57 9.21
C ILE A 2 -36.96 -34.95 8.57
N TYR A 3 -37.90 -35.36 7.73
CA TYR A 3 -37.77 -36.60 6.96
C TYR A 3 -36.93 -36.33 5.71
N ASN A 4 -35.88 -37.12 5.49
CA ASN A 4 -35.22 -37.19 4.18
C ASN A 4 -36.18 -37.92 3.23
N GLU A 5 -36.96 -37.17 2.47
CA GLU A 5 -37.94 -37.69 1.51
C GLU A 5 -37.28 -38.55 0.42
N ASP A 6 -36.02 -38.26 0.08
CA ASP A 6 -35.25 -39.01 -0.92
C ASP A 6 -35.04 -40.48 -0.55
N THR A 7 -35.00 -40.80 0.75
CA THR A 7 -34.85 -42.18 1.23
C THR A 7 -36.15 -43.00 1.17
N LEU A 8 -37.32 -42.36 1.02
CA LEU A 8 -38.63 -43.02 0.95
C LEU A 8 -39.09 -43.29 -0.49
N LEU A 9 -38.46 -42.66 -1.48
CA LEU A 9 -38.82 -42.77 -2.91
C LEU A 9 -38.35 -44.07 -3.60
N GLY A 10 -37.62 -44.94 -2.89
CA GLY A 10 -37.13 -46.22 -3.42
C GLY A 10 -38.19 -47.33 -3.48
N ASP A 11 -39.33 -47.17 -2.81
CA ASP A 11 -40.38 -48.19 -2.71
C ASP A 11 -41.75 -47.62 -3.15
N PRO A 12 -42.33 -48.11 -4.27
CA PRO A 12 -43.60 -47.61 -4.82
C PRO A 12 -44.77 -47.68 -3.84
N ASP A 13 -44.78 -48.64 -2.93
CA ASP A 13 -45.87 -48.82 -1.96
C ASP A 13 -45.81 -47.77 -0.85
N ASN A 14 -44.62 -47.35 -0.42
CA ASN A 14 -44.44 -46.27 0.55
C ASN A 14 -44.82 -44.90 -0.02
N LYS A 15 -44.58 -44.68 -1.32
CA LYS A 15 -44.99 -43.45 -2.01
C LYS A 15 -46.52 -43.30 -2.03
N LYS A 16 -47.23 -44.39 -2.31
CA LYS A 16 -48.70 -44.41 -2.33
C LYS A 16 -49.29 -44.15 -0.95
N VAL A 17 -48.73 -44.77 0.08
CA VAL A 17 -49.15 -44.55 1.48
C VAL A 17 -48.89 -43.09 1.91
N LEU A 18 -47.76 -42.50 1.52
CA LEU A 18 -47.45 -41.09 1.79
C LEU A 18 -48.42 -40.13 1.07
N GLU A 19 -48.75 -40.42 -0.19
CA GLU A 19 -49.73 -39.65 -0.98
C GLU A 19 -51.14 -39.74 -0.36
N ASP A 20 -51.57 -40.92 0.09
CA ASP A 20 -52.86 -41.12 0.79
C ASP A 20 -52.92 -40.39 2.15
N TYR A 21 -51.78 -40.28 2.87
CA TYR A 21 -51.71 -39.48 4.09
C TYR A 21 -51.76 -37.96 3.82
N ARG A 22 -51.18 -37.50 2.70
CA ARG A 22 -51.24 -36.10 2.26
C ARG A 22 -52.65 -35.70 1.77
N GLU A 23 -53.44 -36.63 1.23
CA GLU A 23 -54.83 -36.33 0.77
C GLU A 23 -55.76 -35.86 1.90
N LYS A 24 -55.49 -36.26 3.16
CA LYS A 24 -56.34 -35.92 4.32
C LYS A 24 -55.94 -34.67 5.10
N VAL A 25 -54.80 -34.08 4.77
CA VAL A 25 -54.32 -32.84 5.39
C VAL A 25 -54.10 -31.85 4.26
N ILE A 26 -54.94 -30.81 4.18
CA ILE A 26 -54.63 -29.67 3.30
C ILE A 26 -53.49 -28.90 3.96
N ASP A 27 -52.27 -29.44 3.90
CA ASP A 27 -51.05 -28.71 4.19
C ASP A 27 -50.78 -27.82 2.98
N ARG A 28 -51.17 -26.55 3.10
CA ARG A 28 -50.72 -25.53 2.16
C ARG A 28 -49.23 -25.30 2.40
N GLU A 29 -48.39 -25.98 1.64
CA GLU A 29 -46.97 -25.71 1.57
C GLU A 29 -46.76 -24.39 0.81
N PHE A 30 -46.33 -23.34 1.51
CA PHE A 30 -45.92 -22.08 0.89
C PHE A 30 -44.42 -22.15 0.60
N LYS A 31 -44.05 -22.20 -0.68
CA LYS A 31 -42.65 -22.03 -1.09
C LYS A 31 -42.30 -20.54 -0.99
N LEU A 32 -41.46 -20.19 -0.02
CA LEU A 32 -40.84 -18.87 0.04
C LEU A 32 -39.67 -18.84 -0.97
N ASP A 33 -39.80 -18.02 -2.00
CA ASP A 33 -38.80 -17.80 -3.03
C ASP A 33 -38.57 -16.28 -3.20
N PRO A 34 -38.06 -15.61 -2.15
CA PRO A 34 -37.90 -14.16 -2.18
C PRO A 34 -36.88 -13.76 -3.23
N THR A 35 -37.01 -12.58 -3.81
CA THR A 35 -35.95 -12.04 -4.69
C THR A 35 -34.73 -11.60 -3.87
N VAL A 36 -33.60 -11.37 -4.55
CA VAL A 36 -32.39 -10.82 -3.91
C VAL A 36 -32.72 -9.47 -3.26
N GLU A 37 -33.47 -8.63 -3.95
CA GLU A 37 -33.90 -7.32 -3.48
C GLU A 37 -34.80 -7.40 -2.24
N GLU A 38 -35.78 -8.31 -2.22
CA GLU A 38 -36.65 -8.52 -1.07
C GLU A 38 -35.85 -8.95 0.17
N ASN A 39 -34.88 -9.85 -0.01
CA ASN A 39 -33.97 -10.27 1.06
C ASN A 39 -33.07 -9.11 1.54
N LEU A 40 -32.56 -8.29 0.63
CA LEU A 40 -31.73 -7.12 0.97
C LEU A 40 -32.54 -6.05 1.69
N ASP A 41 -33.77 -5.76 1.24
CA ASP A 41 -34.67 -4.82 1.90
C ASP A 41 -35.08 -5.29 3.29
N PHE A 42 -35.24 -6.60 3.49
CA PHE A 42 -35.50 -7.17 4.80
C PHE A 42 -34.28 -7.07 5.73
N ILE A 43 -33.06 -7.32 5.24
CA ILE A 43 -31.84 -7.39 6.08
C ILE A 43 -31.23 -6.02 6.35
N PHE A 44 -31.17 -5.15 5.33
CA PHE A 44 -30.52 -3.84 5.36
C PHE A 44 -31.53 -2.69 5.44
N ASN A 45 -32.73 -2.95 5.95
CA ASN A 45 -33.75 -1.92 6.10
C ASN A 45 -33.21 -0.71 6.89
N GLY A 46 -33.26 0.47 6.28
CA GLY A 46 -32.78 1.72 6.88
C GLY A 46 -31.25 1.83 7.01
N HIS A 47 -30.47 0.93 6.42
CA HIS A 47 -29.01 1.02 6.44
C HIS A 47 -28.52 2.17 5.53
N PRO A 48 -27.61 3.04 5.99
CA PRO A 48 -27.17 4.21 5.23
C PRO A 48 -26.55 3.85 3.88
N ASP A 49 -25.75 2.78 3.82
CA ASP A 49 -25.06 2.35 2.60
C ASP A 49 -25.83 1.31 1.78
N VAL A 50 -27.17 1.19 1.95
CA VAL A 50 -27.98 0.15 1.28
C VAL A 50 -27.88 0.20 -0.25
N GLY A 51 -27.70 1.39 -0.84
CA GLY A 51 -27.54 1.55 -2.28
C GLY A 51 -26.31 0.80 -2.82
N VAL A 52 -25.16 0.97 -2.16
CA VAL A 52 -23.89 0.31 -2.52
C VAL A 52 -23.99 -1.19 -2.29
N ILE A 53 -24.63 -1.61 -1.20
CA ILE A 53 -24.83 -3.03 -0.88
C ILE A 53 -25.71 -3.72 -1.93
N LYS A 54 -26.81 -3.07 -2.34
CA LYS A 54 -27.70 -3.57 -3.38
C LYS A 54 -27.00 -3.70 -4.72
N GLU A 55 -26.21 -2.69 -5.11
CA GLU A 55 -25.42 -2.71 -6.35
C GLU A 55 -24.64 -4.03 -6.49
N VAL A 56 -23.88 -4.42 -5.45
CA VAL A 56 -23.03 -5.61 -5.50
C VAL A 56 -23.85 -6.91 -5.42
N PHE A 57 -24.78 -7.03 -4.49
CA PHE A 57 -25.54 -8.29 -4.31
C PHE A 57 -26.47 -8.61 -5.49
N VAL A 58 -27.10 -7.59 -6.07
CA VAL A 58 -27.94 -7.75 -7.27
C VAL A 58 -27.08 -8.16 -8.45
N THR A 59 -25.92 -7.52 -8.65
CA THR A 59 -24.96 -7.87 -9.70
C THR A 59 -24.41 -9.29 -9.52
N ALA A 60 -24.11 -9.69 -8.28
CA ALA A 60 -23.70 -11.04 -7.94
C ALA A 60 -24.84 -12.06 -8.13
N GLY A 61 -26.10 -11.62 -8.10
CA GLY A 61 -27.30 -12.45 -8.20
C GLY A 61 -27.32 -13.54 -7.11
N THR A 62 -26.89 -13.20 -5.90
CA THR A 62 -26.82 -14.12 -4.75
C THR A 62 -28.06 -13.97 -3.88
N ASN A 63 -28.85 -15.03 -3.76
CA ASN A 63 -30.08 -15.03 -2.95
C ASN A 63 -29.93 -15.79 -1.61
N ASN A 64 -28.70 -16.10 -1.21
CA ASN A 64 -28.43 -16.85 0.00
C ASN A 64 -28.55 -15.96 1.24
N ILE A 65 -29.74 -15.94 1.86
CA ILE A 65 -30.04 -15.09 3.03
C ILE A 65 -29.05 -15.25 4.20
N ARG A 66 -28.41 -16.42 4.35
CA ARG A 66 -27.40 -16.64 5.40
C ARG A 66 -26.11 -15.87 5.10
N VAL A 67 -25.67 -15.87 3.84
CA VAL A 67 -24.50 -15.12 3.40
C VAL A 67 -24.76 -13.62 3.48
N ILE A 68 -25.95 -13.16 3.07
CA ILE A 68 -26.36 -11.76 3.18
C ILE A 68 -26.35 -11.31 4.65
N ARG A 69 -26.91 -12.09 5.58
CA ARG A 69 -26.87 -11.78 7.03
C ARG A 69 -25.47 -11.74 7.62
N LYS A 70 -24.61 -12.70 7.26
CA LYS A 70 -23.21 -12.72 7.72
C LYS A 70 -22.44 -11.51 7.17
N THR A 71 -22.77 -11.07 5.96
CA THR A 71 -22.21 -9.86 5.36
C THR A 71 -22.69 -8.60 6.07
N LYS A 72 -23.97 -8.53 6.46
CA LYS A 72 -24.46 -7.44 7.31
C LYS A 72 -23.65 -7.34 8.60
N TRP A 73 -23.48 -8.47 9.30
CA TRP A 73 -22.68 -8.48 10.52
C TRP A 73 -21.25 -7.97 10.28
N LEU A 74 -20.58 -8.42 9.21
CA LEU A 74 -19.25 -7.95 8.86
C LEU A 74 -19.21 -6.42 8.65
N ILE A 75 -20.16 -5.89 7.88
CA ILE A 75 -20.24 -4.45 7.59
C ILE A 75 -20.51 -3.66 8.88
N ASP A 76 -21.44 -4.12 9.73
CA ASP A 76 -21.76 -3.48 11.00
C ASP A 76 -20.53 -3.40 11.93
N GLU A 77 -19.66 -4.43 11.94
CA GLU A 77 -18.42 -4.43 12.73
C GLU A 77 -17.36 -3.47 12.17
N LEU A 78 -17.30 -3.29 10.85
CA LEU A 78 -16.33 -2.40 10.21
C LEU A 78 -16.74 -0.93 10.25
N ILE A 79 -18.03 -0.60 10.22
CA ILE A 79 -18.53 0.78 10.18
C ILE A 79 -17.91 1.68 11.26
N PRO A 80 -17.85 1.29 12.54
CA PRO A 80 -17.25 2.12 13.59
C PRO A 80 -15.77 2.43 13.35
N LEU A 81 -15.05 1.56 12.64
CA LEU A 81 -13.63 1.75 12.33
C LEU A 81 -13.40 2.71 11.16
N MET A 82 -14.46 3.06 10.43
CA MET A 82 -14.42 3.85 9.19
C MET A 82 -15.26 5.14 9.27
N GLU A 83 -15.69 5.55 10.48
CA GLU A 83 -16.61 6.68 10.68
C GLU A 83 -16.08 7.99 10.06
N ASN A 84 -14.75 8.19 10.10
CA ASN A 84 -14.09 9.39 9.59
C ASN A 84 -13.47 9.21 8.19
N TRP A 85 -13.78 8.12 7.50
CA TRP A 85 -13.25 7.88 6.15
C TRP A 85 -14.12 8.51 5.08
N GLU A 86 -13.50 8.85 3.96
CA GLU A 86 -14.14 9.31 2.75
C GLU A 86 -15.18 8.29 2.27
N ALA A 87 -16.33 8.79 1.81
CA ALA A 87 -17.44 7.94 1.41
C ALA A 87 -17.06 6.96 0.29
N SER A 88 -16.20 7.38 -0.64
CA SER A 88 -15.69 6.51 -1.71
C SER A 88 -14.89 5.33 -1.17
N LEU A 89 -13.95 5.56 -0.25
CA LEU A 89 -13.17 4.49 0.38
C LEU A 89 -14.06 3.58 1.24
N ARG A 90 -14.95 4.14 2.05
CA ARG A 90 -15.93 3.36 2.83
C ARG A 90 -16.77 2.45 1.92
N ASN A 91 -17.28 3.00 0.83
CA ASN A 91 -18.04 2.24 -0.16
C ASN A 91 -17.19 1.12 -0.76
N GLN A 92 -15.91 1.39 -1.08
CA GLN A 92 -15.02 0.36 -1.61
C GLN A 92 -14.79 -0.79 -0.61
N VAL A 93 -14.60 -0.48 0.67
CA VAL A 93 -14.46 -1.50 1.72
C VAL A 93 -15.74 -2.34 1.86
N ILE A 94 -16.92 -1.71 1.76
CA ILE A 94 -18.20 -2.42 1.75
C ILE A 94 -18.29 -3.35 0.53
N LYS A 95 -17.96 -2.87 -0.67
CA LYS A 95 -17.96 -3.70 -1.89
C LYS A 95 -17.02 -4.89 -1.73
N ASN A 96 -15.79 -4.66 -1.27
CA ASN A 96 -14.81 -5.71 -1.03
C ASN A 96 -15.29 -6.72 0.00
N SER A 97 -15.86 -6.26 1.12
CA SER A 97 -16.42 -7.10 2.17
C SER A 97 -17.51 -8.04 1.65
N ILE A 98 -18.37 -7.56 0.76
CA ILE A 98 -19.40 -8.38 0.11
C ILE A 98 -18.74 -9.45 -0.78
N VAL A 99 -17.85 -9.06 -1.69
CA VAL A 99 -17.19 -10.00 -2.62
C VAL A 99 -16.36 -11.05 -1.86
N ILE A 100 -15.65 -10.65 -0.80
CA ILE A 100 -14.87 -11.54 0.06
C ILE A 100 -15.79 -12.57 0.74
N ASN A 101 -16.90 -12.12 1.35
CA ASN A 101 -17.86 -13.03 1.97
C ASN A 101 -18.49 -13.99 0.97
N LEU A 102 -18.87 -13.50 -0.21
CA LEU A 102 -19.42 -14.33 -1.28
C LEU A 102 -18.40 -15.38 -1.74
N ALA A 103 -17.15 -14.98 -1.99
CA ALA A 103 -16.08 -15.88 -2.38
C ALA A 103 -15.80 -16.95 -1.31
N LYS A 104 -15.93 -16.60 -0.01
CA LYS A 104 -15.70 -17.52 1.11
C LYS A 104 -16.89 -18.45 1.37
N LEU A 105 -18.12 -17.95 1.34
CA LEU A 105 -19.29 -18.64 1.90
C LEU A 105 -20.27 -19.15 0.83
N ASP A 106 -20.34 -18.52 -0.34
CA ASP A 106 -21.31 -18.87 -1.37
C ASP A 106 -20.70 -19.74 -2.48
N THR A 107 -21.14 -20.99 -2.55
CA THR A 107 -20.62 -21.96 -3.53
C THR A 107 -21.12 -21.67 -4.94
N GLU A 108 -22.36 -21.18 -5.10
CA GLU A 108 -22.91 -20.84 -6.41
C GLU A 108 -22.21 -19.61 -6.98
N PHE A 109 -21.94 -18.61 -6.13
CA PHE A 109 -21.14 -17.45 -6.50
C PHE A 109 -19.76 -17.86 -7.01
N ARG A 110 -19.03 -18.72 -6.26
CA ARG A 110 -17.72 -19.22 -6.68
C ARG A 110 -17.76 -19.91 -8.03
N GLN A 111 -18.80 -20.71 -8.29
CA GLN A 111 -18.95 -21.41 -9.57
C GLN A 111 -19.25 -20.43 -10.71
N ARG A 112 -20.11 -19.44 -10.48
CA ARG A 112 -20.52 -18.45 -11.48
C ARG A 112 -19.38 -17.52 -11.88
N PHE A 113 -18.65 -16.98 -10.90
CA PHE A 113 -17.65 -15.95 -11.12
C PHE A 113 -16.21 -16.49 -11.14
N SER A 114 -15.99 -17.74 -10.74
CA SER A 114 -14.65 -18.33 -10.56
C SER A 114 -13.73 -17.53 -9.63
N ILE A 115 -14.33 -16.79 -8.67
CA ILE A 115 -13.61 -16.00 -7.66
C ILE A 115 -13.55 -16.81 -6.36
N THR A 116 -12.36 -16.99 -5.81
CA THR A 116 -12.10 -17.59 -4.50
C THR A 116 -11.20 -16.67 -3.65
N ILE A 117 -11.05 -16.96 -2.36
CA ILE A 117 -10.12 -16.22 -1.48
C ILE A 117 -8.69 -16.24 -2.04
N ASP A 118 -8.23 -17.37 -2.59
CA ASP A 118 -6.88 -17.47 -3.17
C ASP A 118 -6.72 -16.60 -4.42
N THR A 119 -7.80 -16.37 -5.18
CA THR A 119 -7.77 -15.42 -6.30
C THR A 119 -7.82 -13.97 -5.82
N ILE A 120 -8.41 -13.69 -4.66
CA ILE A 120 -8.50 -12.36 -4.04
C ILE A 120 -7.13 -11.93 -3.50
N LEU A 121 -6.44 -12.82 -2.79
CA LEU A 121 -5.07 -12.63 -2.31
C LEU A 121 -4.10 -13.35 -3.26
N PRO A 122 -3.72 -12.76 -4.41
CA PRO A 122 -2.70 -13.37 -5.24
C PRO A 122 -1.45 -13.56 -4.38
N SER A 123 -1.07 -14.82 -4.16
CA SER A 123 0.11 -15.16 -3.38
C SER A 123 1.28 -14.31 -3.88
N ARG A 124 1.92 -13.51 -2.99
CA ARG A 124 3.15 -12.74 -3.29
C ARG A 124 4.29 -13.60 -3.89
N ASN A 125 4.12 -14.93 -3.98
CA ASN A 125 5.02 -15.90 -4.57
C ASN A 125 4.68 -16.33 -6.02
N SER A 126 3.59 -15.85 -6.65
CA SER A 126 3.20 -16.26 -8.01
C SER A 126 4.13 -15.75 -9.12
N SER A 127 5.03 -14.83 -8.80
CA SER A 127 6.09 -14.34 -9.72
C SER A 127 7.19 -15.37 -10.03
N LYS A 128 7.11 -16.61 -9.50
CA LYS A 128 8.11 -17.66 -9.73
C LYS A 128 7.75 -18.74 -10.76
N SER A 129 6.55 -18.78 -11.33
CA SER A 129 6.26 -19.72 -12.43
C SER A 129 6.48 -19.04 -13.79
N LYS A 130 7.69 -19.15 -14.32
CA LYS A 130 8.02 -18.78 -15.72
C LYS A 130 7.39 -19.71 -16.77
N ASP A 131 6.62 -20.72 -16.35
CA ASP A 131 5.85 -21.64 -17.20
C ASP A 131 4.35 -21.57 -16.85
N THR A 132 3.73 -20.40 -17.02
CA THR A 132 2.26 -20.31 -16.97
C THR A 132 1.68 -20.74 -18.31
N ASP A 133 1.10 -21.94 -18.34
CA ASP A 133 0.22 -22.41 -19.42
C ASP A 133 -0.79 -21.30 -19.82
N ASN A 134 -1.03 -21.11 -21.12
CA ASN A 134 -1.96 -20.09 -21.65
C ASN A 134 -3.35 -20.13 -20.97
N LYS A 135 -3.79 -21.32 -20.52
CA LYS A 135 -5.07 -21.51 -19.83
C LYS A 135 -5.10 -20.90 -18.42
N THR A 136 -3.97 -20.83 -17.73
CA THR A 136 -3.87 -20.21 -16.39
C THR A 136 -3.97 -18.70 -16.51
N PHE A 137 -3.29 -18.11 -17.50
CA PHE A 137 -3.35 -16.67 -17.79
C PHE A 137 -4.76 -16.20 -18.18
N GLU A 138 -5.47 -16.95 -19.03
CA GLU A 138 -6.85 -16.62 -19.41
C GLU A 138 -7.80 -16.67 -18.21
N ARG A 139 -7.64 -17.64 -17.30
CA ARG A 139 -8.44 -17.74 -16.07
C ARG A 139 -8.18 -16.60 -15.10
N GLU A 140 -6.92 -16.22 -14.90
CA GLU A 140 -6.56 -15.07 -14.06
C GLU A 140 -7.14 -13.78 -14.62
N ARG A 141 -7.01 -13.55 -15.93
CA ARG A 141 -7.60 -12.40 -16.61
C ARG A 141 -9.12 -12.37 -16.47
N GLN A 142 -9.78 -13.51 -16.62
CA GLN A 142 -11.23 -13.62 -16.44
C GLN A 142 -11.62 -13.31 -14.99
N ALA A 143 -10.90 -13.84 -14.00
CA ALA A 143 -11.16 -13.57 -12.59
C ALA A 143 -11.00 -12.07 -12.26
N ILE A 144 -9.96 -11.41 -12.81
CA ILE A 144 -9.76 -9.97 -12.68
C ILE A 144 -10.95 -9.19 -13.27
N GLN A 145 -11.41 -9.56 -14.48
CA GLN A 145 -12.57 -8.92 -15.10
C GLN A 145 -13.85 -9.09 -14.27
N GLN A 146 -14.08 -10.29 -13.72
CA GLN A 146 -15.25 -10.55 -12.88
C GLN A 146 -15.21 -9.77 -11.56
N LYS A 147 -14.03 -9.60 -10.95
CA LYS A 147 -13.85 -8.74 -9.78
C LYS A 147 -14.24 -7.29 -10.10
N TYR A 148 -13.71 -6.73 -11.17
CA TYR A 148 -14.05 -5.36 -11.60
C TYR A 148 -15.53 -5.21 -11.93
N TYR A 149 -16.15 -6.21 -12.56
CA TYR A 149 -17.58 -6.22 -12.84
C TYR A 149 -18.43 -6.15 -11.56
N LEU A 150 -17.96 -6.74 -10.46
CA LEU A 150 -18.60 -6.67 -9.14
C LEU A 150 -18.23 -5.41 -8.33
N GLY A 151 -17.42 -4.51 -8.90
CA GLY A 151 -16.94 -3.31 -8.22
C GLY A 151 -15.88 -3.58 -7.14
N TYR A 152 -15.23 -4.74 -7.18
CA TYR A 152 -14.10 -5.05 -6.30
C TYR A 152 -12.83 -4.34 -6.79
N SER A 153 -12.11 -3.73 -5.86
CA SER A 153 -10.79 -3.12 -6.08
C SER A 153 -9.86 -3.55 -4.96
N ASP A 154 -8.65 -3.98 -5.29
CA ASP A 154 -7.67 -4.44 -4.31
C ASP A 154 -7.28 -3.30 -3.35
N LEU A 155 -7.48 -3.51 -2.04
CA LEU A 155 -7.06 -2.60 -0.96
C LEU A 155 -5.86 -3.16 -0.17
N GLU A 156 -5.10 -4.05 -0.80
CA GLU A 156 -3.88 -4.67 -0.27
C GLU A 156 -4.12 -5.32 1.10
N GLU A 157 -3.39 -4.87 2.11
CA GLU A 157 -3.36 -5.47 3.44
C GLU A 157 -4.67 -5.23 4.23
N ILE A 158 -5.56 -4.35 3.77
CA ILE A 158 -6.91 -4.22 4.36
C ILE A 158 -7.76 -5.44 4.00
N ASP A 159 -7.69 -5.94 2.76
CA ASP A 159 -8.48 -7.09 2.33
C ASP A 159 -8.07 -8.36 3.10
N GLU A 160 -6.79 -8.49 3.44
CA GLU A 160 -6.30 -9.56 4.33
C GLU A 160 -6.97 -9.52 5.71
N LEU A 161 -7.12 -8.33 6.30
CA LEU A 161 -7.78 -8.15 7.60
C LEU A 161 -9.30 -8.40 7.50
N ILE A 162 -9.93 -8.00 6.40
CA ILE A 162 -11.35 -8.30 6.14
C ILE A 162 -11.55 -9.82 6.04
N ILE A 163 -10.68 -10.53 5.33
CA ILE A 163 -10.73 -11.99 5.19
C ILE A 163 -10.62 -12.67 6.56
N GLN A 164 -9.73 -12.19 7.43
CA GLN A 164 -9.62 -12.70 8.80
C GLN A 164 -10.91 -12.49 9.60
N LEU A 165 -11.55 -11.32 9.44
CA LEU A 165 -12.78 -10.96 10.14
C LEU A 165 -13.98 -11.85 9.75
N VAL A 166 -13.99 -12.42 8.54
CA VAL A 166 -15.04 -13.37 8.12
C VAL A 166 -15.07 -14.61 9.02
N ASP A 167 -13.90 -15.15 9.36
CA ASP A 167 -13.75 -16.38 10.12
C ASP A 167 -13.80 -16.14 11.64
N THR A 168 -13.19 -15.05 12.12
CA THR A 168 -13.08 -14.73 13.55
C THR A 168 -13.17 -13.23 13.80
N PRO A 169 -13.79 -12.76 14.90
CA PRO A 169 -13.72 -11.35 15.29
C PRO A 169 -12.26 -10.87 15.35
N LEU A 170 -12.01 -9.63 14.90
CA LEU A 170 -10.68 -9.04 14.98
C LEU A 170 -10.23 -8.93 16.44
N SER A 171 -8.94 -9.17 16.68
CA SER A 171 -8.35 -8.81 17.96
C SER A 171 -8.18 -7.30 18.04
N LYS A 172 -8.10 -6.73 19.25
CA LYS A 172 -7.85 -5.29 19.44
C LYS A 172 -6.61 -4.78 18.70
N SER A 173 -5.58 -5.62 18.54
CA SER A 173 -4.39 -5.25 17.78
C SER A 173 -4.67 -5.19 16.28
N ALA A 174 -5.50 -6.10 15.76
CA ALA A 174 -5.86 -6.13 14.34
C ALA A 174 -6.86 -5.01 13.98
N GLU A 175 -7.76 -4.62 14.88
CA GLU A 175 -8.59 -3.41 14.72
C GLU A 175 -7.74 -2.15 14.60
N LEU A 176 -6.74 -2.00 15.48
CA LEU A 176 -5.82 -0.86 15.42
C LEU A 176 -5.01 -0.85 14.12
N GLU A 177 -4.59 -2.03 13.65
CA GLU A 177 -3.89 -2.19 12.37
C GLU A 177 -4.80 -1.83 11.19
N PHE A 178 -6.06 -2.27 11.22
CA PHE A 178 -7.08 -1.93 10.22
C PHE A 178 -7.28 -0.42 10.15
N SER A 179 -7.52 0.25 11.28
CA SER A 179 -7.68 1.71 11.33
C SER A 179 -6.44 2.43 10.80
N LYS A 180 -5.24 2.03 11.24
CA LYS A 180 -3.99 2.67 10.79
C LYS A 180 -3.78 2.55 9.28
N LYS A 181 -4.00 1.36 8.70
CA LYS A 181 -3.85 1.15 7.26
C LYS A 181 -4.93 1.88 6.48
N GLY A 182 -6.15 1.86 6.99
CA GLY A 182 -7.27 2.60 6.42
C GLY A 182 -7.08 4.10 6.44
N ASP A 183 -6.52 4.67 7.50
CA ASP A 183 -6.21 6.11 7.57
C ASP A 183 -5.18 6.51 6.49
N ILE A 184 -4.20 5.64 6.20
CA ILE A 184 -3.23 5.86 5.10
C ILE A 184 -3.95 5.85 3.74
N LEU A 185 -4.84 4.88 3.50
CA LEU A 185 -5.63 4.85 2.27
C LEU A 185 -6.59 6.04 2.19
N ASN A 186 -7.16 6.46 3.31
CA ASN A 186 -8.07 7.58 3.38
C ASN A 186 -7.36 8.89 3.01
N GLN A 187 -6.14 9.10 3.50
CA GLN A 187 -5.30 10.23 3.08
C GLN A 187 -5.00 10.20 1.57
N ARG A 188 -4.73 9.01 1.00
CA ARG A 188 -4.55 8.87 -0.46
C ARG A 188 -5.83 9.19 -1.23
N GLU A 189 -6.97 8.77 -0.72
CA GLU A 189 -8.28 9.04 -1.31
C GLU A 189 -8.60 10.53 -1.28
N GLN A 190 -8.38 11.19 -0.15
CA GLN A 190 -8.52 12.64 -0.01
C GLN A 190 -7.65 13.39 -1.02
N ASN A 191 -6.39 12.99 -1.15
CA ASN A 191 -5.49 13.56 -2.17
C ASN A 191 -6.01 13.30 -3.59
N THR A 192 -6.54 12.11 -3.87
CA THR A 192 -7.12 11.77 -5.18
C THR A 192 -8.32 12.65 -5.49
N GLN A 193 -9.20 12.91 -4.53
CA GLN A 193 -10.34 13.81 -4.70
C GLN A 193 -9.89 15.25 -4.96
N ILE A 194 -8.86 15.73 -4.26
CA ILE A 194 -8.27 17.06 -4.51
C ILE A 194 -7.72 17.15 -5.94
N ILE A 195 -7.01 16.13 -6.41
CA ILE A 195 -6.50 16.07 -7.80
C ILE A 195 -7.66 16.07 -8.80
N GLN A 196 -8.73 15.31 -8.54
CA GLN A 196 -9.91 15.29 -9.41
C GLN A 196 -10.59 16.65 -9.50
N LYS A 197 -10.68 17.40 -8.39
CA LYS A 197 -11.18 18.78 -8.41
C LYS A 197 -10.35 19.66 -9.34
N PHE A 198 -9.02 19.57 -9.28
CA PHE A 198 -8.16 20.32 -10.21
C PHE A 198 -8.30 19.84 -11.65
N HIS A 199 -8.39 18.52 -11.88
CA HIS A 199 -8.60 17.97 -13.22
C HIS A 199 -9.86 18.54 -13.87
N ASN A 200 -10.96 18.69 -13.12
CA ASN A 200 -12.21 19.28 -13.61
C ASN A 200 -12.02 20.75 -14.03
N ILE A 201 -11.19 21.52 -13.31
CA ILE A 201 -10.84 22.89 -13.69
C ILE A 201 -10.01 22.87 -14.98
N SER A 202 -9.01 22.00 -15.06
CA SER A 202 -8.17 21.85 -16.26
C SER A 202 -8.96 21.36 -17.47
N GLU A 203 -10.02 20.58 -17.27
CA GLU A 203 -10.90 20.11 -18.33
C GLU A 203 -11.61 21.29 -19.02
N LEU A 204 -11.93 22.38 -18.29
CA LEU A 204 -12.51 23.60 -18.88
C LEU A 204 -11.57 24.25 -19.90
N CYS A 205 -10.25 24.17 -19.70
CA CYS A 205 -9.26 24.64 -20.67
C CYS A 205 -9.24 23.80 -21.96
N SER A 206 -9.59 22.52 -21.87
CA SER A 206 -9.48 21.56 -22.99
C SER A 206 -10.80 21.22 -23.67
N SER A 207 -11.93 21.48 -23.02
CA SER A 207 -13.27 21.07 -23.45
C SER A 207 -13.99 22.10 -24.32
N SER A 208 -13.46 23.33 -24.42
CA SER A 208 -14.11 24.43 -25.15
C SER A 208 -13.12 25.45 -25.71
N PHE A 209 -13.51 26.14 -26.79
CA PHE A 209 -12.84 27.34 -27.33
C PHE A 209 -13.51 28.64 -26.89
N ALA A 210 -14.32 28.59 -25.83
CA ALA A 210 -14.97 29.78 -25.28
C ALA A 210 -13.93 30.74 -24.66
N ASP A 211 -14.26 32.02 -24.61
CA ASP A 211 -13.45 33.05 -23.94
C ASP A 211 -13.73 33.01 -22.43
N ASN A 212 -13.08 32.07 -21.73
CA ASN A 212 -13.29 31.77 -20.31
C ASN A 212 -12.01 31.84 -19.46
N GLU A 213 -11.00 32.59 -19.91
CA GLU A 213 -9.70 32.73 -19.23
C GLU A 213 -9.85 33.20 -17.78
N GLU A 214 -10.59 34.28 -17.54
CA GLU A 214 -10.83 34.82 -16.19
C GLU A 214 -11.59 33.83 -15.30
N GLU A 215 -12.55 33.08 -15.87
CA GLU A 215 -13.29 32.08 -15.11
C GLU A 215 -12.38 30.95 -14.64
N ILE A 216 -11.53 30.43 -15.54
CA ILE A 216 -10.55 29.39 -15.24
C ILE A 216 -9.57 29.88 -14.17
N MET A 217 -9.02 31.09 -14.32
CA MET A 217 -8.06 31.63 -13.36
C MET A 217 -8.68 31.84 -11.98
N ASN A 218 -9.92 32.34 -11.91
CA ASN A 218 -10.63 32.46 -10.64
C ASN A 218 -10.84 31.09 -9.98
N GLN A 219 -11.20 30.05 -10.74
CA GLN A 219 -11.32 28.69 -10.22
C GLN A 219 -9.98 28.12 -9.72
N ILE A 220 -8.88 28.36 -10.43
CA ILE A 220 -7.53 27.97 -9.99
C ILE A 220 -7.17 28.67 -8.66
N ILE A 221 -7.43 29.98 -8.55
CA ILE A 221 -7.16 30.73 -7.33
C ILE A 221 -8.00 30.20 -6.18
N THR A 222 -9.31 30.02 -6.36
CA THR A 222 -10.19 29.46 -5.32
C THR A 222 -9.73 28.06 -4.90
N PHE A 223 -9.36 27.20 -5.86
CA PHE A 223 -8.82 25.88 -5.56
C PHE A 223 -7.54 25.96 -4.71
N LEU A 224 -6.60 26.84 -5.08
CA LEU A 224 -5.36 27.02 -4.32
C LEU A 224 -5.62 27.64 -2.94
N GLU A 225 -6.59 28.53 -2.78
CA GLU A 225 -6.96 29.07 -1.46
C GLU A 225 -7.44 27.99 -0.49
N GLU A 226 -8.12 26.96 -1.01
CA GLU A 226 -8.66 25.87 -0.21
C GLU A 226 -7.67 24.72 0.01
N HIS A 227 -6.82 24.42 -0.98
CA HIS A 227 -6.12 23.13 -1.04
C HIS A 227 -4.61 23.21 -1.26
N HIS A 228 -3.99 24.39 -1.38
CA HIS A 228 -2.57 24.46 -1.75
C HIS A 228 -1.62 23.74 -0.80
N LEU A 229 -1.97 23.62 0.49
CA LEU A 229 -1.15 22.92 1.50
C LEU A 229 -1.20 21.40 1.41
N ASP A 230 -2.24 20.85 0.77
CA ASP A 230 -2.45 19.40 0.63
C ASP A 230 -1.78 18.85 -0.64
N LEU A 231 -1.19 19.72 -1.46
CA LEU A 231 -0.56 19.36 -2.72
C LEU A 231 0.88 18.91 -2.52
N SER A 232 1.31 17.96 -3.34
CA SER A 232 2.73 17.71 -3.62
C SER A 232 3.30 18.80 -4.54
N ILE A 233 4.63 18.92 -4.55
CA ILE A 233 5.35 19.85 -5.42
C ILE A 233 5.00 19.60 -6.90
N SER A 234 4.98 18.33 -7.32
CA SER A 234 4.66 17.96 -8.71
C SER A 234 3.22 18.34 -9.10
N GLN A 235 2.26 18.18 -8.18
CA GLN A 235 0.88 18.62 -8.43
C GLN A 235 0.79 20.14 -8.55
N PHE A 236 1.48 20.88 -7.68
CA PHE A 236 1.52 22.34 -7.79
C PHE A 236 2.17 22.79 -9.11
N GLU A 237 3.21 22.10 -9.59
CA GLU A 237 3.83 22.38 -10.90
C GLU A 237 2.87 22.19 -12.08
N GLN A 238 1.96 21.21 -12.00
CA GLN A 238 0.92 21.04 -13.02
C GLN A 238 -0.02 22.24 -13.05
N ILE A 239 -0.42 22.74 -11.88
CA ILE A 239 -1.24 23.96 -11.76
C ILE A 239 -0.49 25.17 -12.32
N GLN A 240 0.79 25.32 -11.97
CA GLN A 240 1.63 26.41 -12.47
C GLN A 240 1.79 26.34 -14.00
N THR A 241 1.89 25.14 -14.56
CA THR A 241 1.93 24.93 -16.01
C THR A 241 0.63 25.44 -16.64
N THR A 242 -0.53 25.08 -16.10
CA THR A 242 -1.83 25.58 -16.58
C THR A 242 -1.95 27.10 -16.46
N ALA A 243 -1.56 27.70 -15.34
CA ALA A 243 -1.57 29.15 -15.16
C ALA A 243 -0.59 29.87 -16.11
N SER A 244 0.55 29.25 -16.41
CA SER A 244 1.54 29.80 -17.34
C SER A 244 1.06 29.80 -18.80
N PHE A 245 0.24 28.83 -19.21
CA PHE A 245 -0.41 28.85 -20.53
C PHE A 245 -1.36 30.04 -20.70
N LEU A 246 -1.88 30.56 -19.60
CA LEU A 246 -2.72 31.75 -19.55
C LEU A 246 -1.88 33.02 -19.27
N GLU A 247 -0.55 32.94 -19.24
CA GLU A 247 0.37 34.05 -18.94
C GLU A 247 0.14 34.70 -17.54
N ARG A 248 -0.44 33.95 -16.60
CA ARG A 248 -0.82 34.43 -15.26
C ARG A 248 -0.23 33.61 -14.10
N ASP A 249 0.94 33.02 -14.32
CA ASP A 249 1.68 32.26 -13.31
C ASP A 249 2.05 33.08 -12.06
N ARG A 250 2.32 34.39 -12.22
CA ARG A 250 2.65 35.29 -11.09
C ARG A 250 1.53 35.42 -10.05
N ASP A 251 0.27 35.17 -10.43
CA ASP A 251 -0.86 35.32 -9.53
C ASP A 251 -0.90 34.22 -8.45
N ILE A 252 -0.18 33.12 -8.69
CA ILE A 252 -0.16 31.95 -7.81
C ILE A 252 1.16 31.78 -7.02
N ASP A 253 2.17 32.62 -7.26
CA ASP A 253 3.49 32.55 -6.60
C ASP A 253 3.40 32.59 -5.06
N LYS A 254 2.40 33.28 -4.51
CA LYS A 254 2.16 33.36 -3.06
C LYS A 254 1.82 31.99 -2.45
N TYR A 255 1.15 31.11 -3.20
CA TYR A 255 0.81 29.76 -2.75
C TYR A 255 2.02 28.82 -2.84
N GLU A 256 2.91 29.01 -3.83
CA GLU A 256 4.16 28.24 -3.98
C GLU A 256 5.01 28.37 -2.70
N LYS A 257 5.24 29.60 -2.23
CA LYS A 257 6.00 29.85 -1.00
C LYS A 257 5.34 29.20 0.21
N SER A 258 4.04 29.40 0.39
CA SER A 258 3.30 28.84 1.53
C SER A 258 3.32 27.32 1.56
N LEU A 259 3.25 26.68 0.39
CA LEU A 259 3.32 25.23 0.24
C LEU A 259 4.71 24.71 0.63
N LEU A 260 5.77 25.31 0.10
CA LEU A 260 7.15 24.93 0.40
C LEU A 260 7.45 25.07 1.91
N GLU A 261 7.00 26.16 2.53
CA GLU A 261 7.09 26.35 3.98
C GLU A 261 6.37 25.26 4.77
N HIS A 262 5.17 24.87 4.33
CA HIS A 262 4.38 23.84 5.00
C HIS A 262 5.07 22.48 4.91
N ILE A 263 5.48 22.05 3.71
CA ILE A 263 6.18 20.79 3.49
C ILE A 263 7.47 20.75 4.33
N LEU A 264 8.28 21.82 4.37
CA LEU A 264 9.49 21.85 5.19
C LEU A 264 9.20 21.72 6.70
N LYS A 265 8.08 22.28 7.18
CA LYS A 265 7.66 22.16 8.59
C LYS A 265 7.14 20.77 8.94
N THR A 266 6.46 20.11 8.01
CA THR A 266 5.85 18.77 8.21
C THR A 266 6.75 17.62 7.79
N LEU A 267 7.88 17.92 7.14
CA LEU A 267 8.87 16.96 6.69
C LEU A 267 9.34 16.09 7.87
N LYS A 268 8.96 14.81 7.84
CA LYS A 268 9.52 13.81 8.74
C LYS A 268 10.91 13.43 8.26
N LEU A 269 11.82 13.22 9.20
CA LEU A 269 13.23 12.90 8.90
C LEU A 269 13.43 11.61 8.07
N ASP A 270 12.39 10.80 7.91
CA ASP A 270 12.44 9.58 7.10
C ASP A 270 12.05 9.80 5.62
N ASN A 271 11.44 10.94 5.26
CA ASN A 271 10.85 11.23 3.94
C ASN A 271 11.66 12.27 3.11
N PHE A 272 12.99 12.21 3.15
CA PHE A 272 13.88 13.15 2.43
C PHE A 272 13.88 12.98 0.88
N ASN A 273 13.20 11.97 0.32
CA ASN A 273 13.27 11.71 -1.13
C ASN A 273 12.58 12.78 -2.00
N ASP A 274 11.63 13.55 -1.43
CA ASP A 274 10.92 14.62 -2.15
C ASP A 274 11.71 15.94 -2.24
N LEU A 275 12.90 16.00 -1.62
CA LEU A 275 13.67 17.25 -1.48
C LEU A 275 14.44 17.67 -2.73
N ASP A 276 14.76 16.76 -3.64
CA ASP A 276 15.53 17.13 -4.84
C ASP A 276 14.68 17.97 -5.81
N ALA A 277 13.39 17.62 -5.95
CA ALA A 277 12.41 18.46 -6.66
C ALA A 277 12.22 19.82 -5.97
N MET A 278 12.24 19.81 -4.64
CA MET A 278 12.12 21.01 -3.81
C MET A 278 13.31 21.96 -3.98
N ARG A 279 14.54 21.43 -4.03
CA ARG A 279 15.78 22.22 -4.11
C ARG A 279 15.82 23.13 -5.34
N ALA A 280 15.33 22.66 -6.48
CA ALA A 280 15.24 23.46 -7.70
C ALA A 280 14.34 24.70 -7.54
N LYS A 281 13.31 24.61 -6.69
CA LYS A 281 12.38 25.71 -6.39
C LYS A 281 12.87 26.63 -5.29
N LEU A 282 13.62 26.08 -4.31
CA LEU A 282 14.12 26.83 -3.15
C LEU A 282 15.10 27.96 -3.50
N PHE A 283 15.73 27.92 -4.68
CA PHE A 283 16.56 29.04 -5.15
C PHE A 283 15.78 30.38 -5.21
N LYS A 284 14.46 30.33 -5.39
CA LYS A 284 13.58 31.52 -5.33
C LYS A 284 13.38 32.07 -3.91
N TYR A 285 13.64 31.25 -2.89
CA TYR A 285 13.35 31.54 -1.47
C TYR A 285 14.56 31.17 -0.57
N PRO A 286 15.61 32.00 -0.55
CA PRO A 286 16.85 31.72 0.20
C PRO A 286 16.64 31.41 1.69
N GLU A 287 15.62 32.00 2.31
CA GLU A 287 15.24 31.73 3.69
C GLU A 287 14.77 30.28 3.93
N LEU A 288 14.13 29.67 2.94
CA LEU A 288 13.64 28.29 3.02
C LEU A 288 14.76 27.30 2.71
N GLU A 289 15.70 27.68 1.83
CA GLU A 289 16.92 26.91 1.59
C GLU A 289 17.76 26.78 2.86
N ALA A 290 17.94 27.87 3.61
CA ALA A 290 18.64 27.83 4.90
C ALA A 290 17.96 26.87 5.90
N HIS A 291 16.63 26.91 5.99
CA HIS A 291 15.87 26.02 6.87
C HIS A 291 15.97 24.54 6.46
N LEU A 292 16.07 24.25 5.16
CA LEU A 292 16.32 22.90 4.67
C LEU A 292 17.71 22.40 5.08
N GLU A 293 18.74 23.24 4.96
CA GLU A 293 20.10 22.89 5.38
C GLU A 293 20.16 22.66 6.91
N ASP A 294 19.48 23.49 7.72
CA ASP A 294 19.36 23.26 9.16
C ASP A 294 18.72 21.89 9.48
N LYS A 295 17.70 21.48 8.70
CA LYS A 295 17.05 20.17 8.84
C LYS A 295 17.94 19.00 8.42
N LYS A 296 18.80 19.19 7.42
CA LYS A 296 19.82 18.21 7.05
C LYS A 296 20.88 18.07 8.13
N ASP A 297 21.33 19.18 8.71
CA ASP A 297 22.28 19.15 9.81
C ASP A 297 21.69 18.46 11.04
N GLU A 298 20.42 18.73 11.38
CA GLU A 298 19.68 18.01 12.43
C GLU A 298 19.64 16.49 12.16
N TYR A 299 19.35 16.09 10.91
CA TYR A 299 19.37 14.68 10.50
C TYR A 299 20.75 14.05 10.67
N GLN A 300 21.80 14.70 10.13
CA GLN A 300 23.17 14.19 10.19
C GLN A 300 23.66 14.04 11.63
N GLN A 301 23.29 14.96 12.54
CA GLN A 301 23.64 14.87 13.96
C GLN A 301 22.94 13.71 14.67
N SER A 302 21.75 13.30 14.20
CA SER A 302 20.99 12.17 14.76
C SER A 302 21.45 10.80 14.25
N LEU A 303 22.28 10.79 13.21
CA LEU A 303 22.64 9.58 12.46
C LEU A 303 23.68 8.72 13.18
N ASP A 304 23.58 7.40 13.03
CA ASP A 304 24.59 6.44 13.47
C ASP A 304 25.12 5.59 12.30
N ILE A 305 26.33 5.05 12.46
CA ILE A 305 27.02 4.25 11.44
C ILE A 305 26.14 3.06 10.96
N PRO A 306 25.59 2.20 11.84
CA PRO A 306 24.68 1.13 11.44
C PRO A 306 23.49 1.59 10.60
N THR A 307 22.84 2.68 10.99
CA THR A 307 21.64 3.22 10.35
C THR A 307 21.97 3.76 8.96
N ALA A 308 23.02 4.57 8.83
CA ALA A 308 23.49 5.11 7.55
C ALA A 308 23.85 3.99 6.55
N LEU A 309 24.60 2.99 7.01
CA LEU A 309 25.01 1.86 6.17
C LEU A 309 23.82 1.01 5.74
N ARG A 310 22.84 0.79 6.62
CA ARG A 310 21.61 0.06 6.26
C ARG A 310 20.80 0.80 5.20
N ASN A 311 20.65 2.11 5.32
CA ASN A 311 19.94 2.91 4.32
C ASN A 311 20.59 2.77 2.94
N ILE A 312 21.94 2.79 2.89
CA ILE A 312 22.69 2.62 1.64
C ILE A 312 22.57 1.20 1.09
N ILE A 313 22.61 0.17 1.95
CA ILE A 313 22.55 -1.24 1.55
C ILE A 313 21.15 -1.62 1.02
N ASN A 314 20.08 -1.16 1.66
CA ASN A 314 18.70 -1.51 1.34
C ASN A 314 18.11 -0.69 0.18
N ARG A 315 18.94 -0.05 -0.64
CA ARG A 315 18.47 0.76 -1.78
C ARG A 315 17.82 -0.12 -2.85
N ASP A 316 16.61 0.24 -3.28
CA ASP A 316 16.08 -0.11 -4.59
C ASP A 316 16.53 0.97 -5.59
N SER A 317 17.02 0.54 -6.75
CA SER A 317 17.78 1.37 -7.71
C SER A 317 16.95 2.47 -8.38
N GLU A 318 17.51 3.69 -8.47
CA GLU A 318 17.83 4.43 -9.73
C GLU A 318 18.14 5.93 -9.50
N SER A 319 17.93 6.47 -8.30
CA SER A 319 18.27 7.85 -7.95
C SER A 319 19.04 7.92 -6.63
N ILE A 320 20.13 8.70 -6.59
CA ILE A 320 20.76 9.12 -5.32
C ILE A 320 19.82 10.19 -4.75
N SER A 321 18.88 9.78 -3.91
CA SER A 321 18.07 10.76 -3.20
C SER A 321 18.94 11.63 -2.29
N SER A 322 18.50 12.86 -2.03
CA SER A 322 19.16 13.76 -1.08
C SER A 322 19.48 13.09 0.28
N ARG A 323 18.62 12.17 0.75
CA ARG A 323 18.84 11.33 1.94
C ARG A 323 20.08 10.47 1.81
N LEU A 324 20.21 9.76 0.69
CA LEU A 324 21.36 8.91 0.42
C LEU A 324 22.64 9.75 0.30
N GLY A 325 22.52 10.96 -0.26
CA GLY A 325 23.60 11.95 -0.24
C GLY A 325 24.05 12.29 1.17
N ALA A 326 23.11 12.63 2.07
CA ALA A 326 23.41 12.93 3.47
C ALA A 326 23.99 11.73 4.24
N ASP A 327 23.48 10.52 4.01
CA ASP A 327 24.02 9.28 4.61
C ASP A 327 25.48 9.04 4.16
N ILE A 328 25.78 9.27 2.88
CA ILE A 328 27.13 9.15 2.32
C ILE A 328 28.05 10.25 2.87
N GLU A 329 27.58 11.49 2.93
CA GLU A 329 28.33 12.62 3.50
C GLU A 329 28.67 12.40 4.97
N PHE A 330 27.70 11.94 5.77
CA PHE A 330 27.93 11.56 7.17
C PHE A 330 29.01 10.48 7.28
N LEU A 331 28.89 9.38 6.53
CA LEU A 331 29.90 8.32 6.57
C LEU A 331 31.28 8.81 6.09
N ASN A 332 31.31 9.71 5.10
CA ASN A 332 32.55 10.30 4.62
C ASN A 332 33.15 11.32 5.60
N SER A 333 32.37 11.96 6.47
CA SER A 333 32.86 12.90 7.46
C SER A 333 33.60 12.20 8.62
N LEU A 334 33.22 10.95 8.91
CA LEU A 334 33.84 10.14 9.95
C LEU A 334 35.33 9.84 9.69
N SER A 335 36.09 9.81 10.78
CA SER A 335 37.50 9.42 10.84
C SER A 335 37.67 7.90 10.92
N VAL A 336 38.88 7.42 10.64
CA VAL A 336 39.23 6.00 10.76
C VAL A 336 39.17 5.54 12.22
N GLU A 337 39.47 6.44 13.15
CA GLU A 337 39.38 6.25 14.60
C GLU A 337 37.93 6.02 15.06
N GLU A 338 36.97 6.78 14.53
CA GLU A 338 35.55 6.62 14.83
C GLU A 338 35.02 5.27 14.34
N TYR A 339 35.38 4.87 13.11
CA TYR A 339 35.08 3.53 12.62
C TYR A 339 35.72 2.44 13.49
N SER A 340 36.95 2.65 13.95
CA SER A 340 37.64 1.70 14.82
C SER A 340 36.94 1.56 16.17
N LYS A 341 36.46 2.67 16.75
CA LYS A 341 35.71 2.68 18.00
C LYS A 341 34.40 1.93 17.87
N TRP A 342 33.63 2.21 16.81
CA TRP A 342 32.38 1.51 16.53
C TRP A 342 32.57 -0.01 16.35
N LEU A 343 33.60 -0.43 15.59
CA LEU A 343 33.93 -1.85 15.41
C LEU A 343 34.28 -2.55 16.74
N GLN A 344 34.80 -1.80 17.73
CA GLN A 344 35.14 -2.33 19.06
C GLN A 344 33.94 -2.39 20.01
N GLU A 345 33.00 -1.44 19.92
CA GLU A 345 31.76 -1.41 20.73
C GLU A 345 30.83 -2.59 20.40
N GLY A 346 30.84 -3.05 19.16
CA GLY A 346 30.09 -4.22 18.71
C GLY A 346 28.62 -3.91 18.40
N HIS A 347 28.03 -4.74 17.54
CA HIS A 347 26.63 -4.62 17.13
C HIS A 347 26.08 -6.02 16.78
N PRO A 348 24.81 -6.38 17.08
CA PRO A 348 24.27 -7.72 16.81
C PRO A 348 24.46 -8.21 15.37
N ASN A 349 24.35 -7.29 14.40
CA ASN A 349 24.51 -7.57 12.96
C ASN A 349 25.84 -7.06 12.36
N LEU A 350 26.88 -6.84 13.18
CA LEU A 350 28.12 -6.18 12.75
C LEU A 350 28.76 -6.86 11.53
N GLY A 351 28.89 -8.19 11.55
CA GLY A 351 29.56 -8.93 10.47
C GLY A 351 28.85 -8.80 9.12
N LEU A 352 27.52 -8.78 9.11
CA LEU A 352 26.73 -8.61 7.90
C LEU A 352 26.85 -7.18 7.37
N ILE A 353 26.73 -6.17 8.25
CA ILE A 353 26.84 -4.76 7.88
C ILE A 353 28.21 -4.50 7.26
N VAL A 354 29.30 -4.84 7.97
CA VAL A 354 30.68 -4.60 7.48
C VAL A 354 30.93 -5.29 6.14
N LYS A 355 30.50 -6.56 5.99
CA LYS A 355 30.70 -7.30 4.74
C LYS A 355 29.97 -6.66 3.55
N MET A 356 28.77 -6.13 3.78
CA MET A 356 27.99 -5.47 2.73
C MET A 356 28.57 -4.07 2.43
N SER A 357 29.01 -3.33 3.45
CA SER A 357 29.62 -2.01 3.28
C SER A 357 30.94 -2.05 2.53
N LEU A 358 31.77 -3.08 2.76
CA LEU A 358 33.03 -3.26 2.04
C LEU A 358 32.83 -3.50 0.54
N LYS A 359 31.68 -4.05 0.11
CA LYS A 359 31.35 -4.22 -1.32
C LYS A 359 30.98 -2.91 -2.02
N LEU A 360 30.83 -1.80 -1.29
CA LEU A 360 30.54 -0.49 -1.84
C LEU A 360 31.86 0.20 -2.25
N ASP A 361 32.60 -0.40 -3.19
CA ASP A 361 33.98 -0.04 -3.57
C ASP A 361 34.15 1.43 -4.02
N ASN A 362 33.04 2.06 -4.44
CA ASN A 362 33.03 3.44 -4.92
C ASN A 362 32.90 4.51 -3.81
N LEU A 363 32.71 4.11 -2.54
CA LEU A 363 32.53 5.07 -1.44
C LEU A 363 33.83 5.27 -0.64
N PRO A 364 34.28 6.52 -0.39
CA PRO A 364 35.44 6.80 0.47
C PRO A 364 35.29 6.21 1.88
N ALA A 365 34.06 6.19 2.42
CA ALA A 365 33.71 5.52 3.67
C ALA A 365 34.13 4.03 3.70
N SER A 366 33.99 3.29 2.58
CA SER A 366 34.39 1.87 2.51
C SER A 366 35.90 1.71 2.72
N LYS A 367 36.71 2.60 2.13
CA LYS A 367 38.17 2.61 2.31
C LYS A 367 38.57 2.95 3.74
N LYS A 368 37.90 3.93 4.36
CA LYS A 368 38.13 4.29 5.77
C LYS A 368 37.76 3.13 6.72
N LEU A 369 36.66 2.44 6.43
CA LEU A 369 36.24 1.25 7.17
C LEU A 369 37.26 0.11 7.02
N GLU A 370 37.74 -0.17 5.80
CA GLU A 370 38.79 -1.16 5.57
C GLU A 370 40.07 -0.81 6.35
N GLN A 371 40.50 0.46 6.32
CA GLN A 371 41.65 0.95 7.09
C GLN A 371 41.46 0.75 8.59
N ALA A 372 40.27 1.05 9.13
CA ALA A 372 39.94 0.81 10.53
C ALA A 372 40.08 -0.68 10.90
N ILE A 373 39.59 -1.58 10.03
CA ILE A 373 39.75 -3.03 10.21
C ILE A 373 41.23 -3.42 10.19
N ARG A 374 42.03 -2.86 9.27
CA ARG A 374 43.48 -3.13 9.20
C ARG A 374 44.20 -2.68 10.48
N ILE A 375 43.89 -1.50 11.00
CA ILE A 375 44.45 -0.99 12.26
C ILE A 375 44.08 -1.91 13.43
N LEU A 376 42.81 -2.33 13.54
CA LEU A 376 42.38 -3.25 14.59
C LEU A 376 42.99 -4.64 14.46
N ALA A 377 43.22 -5.11 13.23
CA ALA A 377 43.85 -6.40 12.94
C ALA A 377 45.32 -6.45 13.37
N GLN A 378 46.03 -5.32 13.34
CA GLN A 378 47.41 -5.23 13.82
C GLN A 378 47.53 -5.33 15.36
N LYS A 379 46.45 -5.02 16.11
CA LYS A 379 46.49 -5.00 17.58
C LYS A 379 46.55 -6.39 18.23
N THR A 380 45.88 -7.39 17.65
CA THR A 380 45.80 -8.73 18.26
C THR A 380 45.78 -9.86 17.21
N LYS A 381 46.32 -11.02 17.58
CA LYS A 381 46.27 -12.24 16.74
C LYS A 381 44.83 -12.63 16.39
N LEU A 382 43.89 -12.45 17.31
CA LEU A 382 42.47 -12.76 17.09
C LEU A 382 41.83 -11.82 16.05
N ASN A 383 42.12 -10.51 16.12
CA ASN A 383 41.60 -9.56 15.14
C ASN A 383 42.18 -9.79 13.75
N LYS A 384 43.46 -10.20 13.67
CA LYS A 384 44.09 -10.62 12.41
C LYS A 384 43.36 -11.79 11.76
N ILE A 385 43.01 -12.81 12.56
CA ILE A 385 42.21 -13.95 12.08
C ILE A 385 40.83 -13.46 11.60
N ARG A 386 40.14 -12.63 12.39
CA ARG A 386 38.81 -12.10 12.05
C ARG A 386 38.82 -11.30 10.75
N ALA A 387 39.79 -10.42 10.55
CA ALA A 387 39.92 -9.61 9.33
C ALA A 387 40.06 -10.50 8.08
N LYS A 388 40.91 -11.53 8.15
CA LYS A 388 41.13 -12.47 7.05
C LYS A 388 39.94 -13.40 6.82
N SER A 389 39.39 -14.01 7.87
CA SER A 389 38.35 -15.04 7.75
C SER A 389 36.95 -14.48 7.46
N LEU A 390 36.61 -13.31 8.00
CA LEU A 390 35.26 -12.75 7.88
C LEU A 390 35.14 -11.74 6.74
N TYR A 391 36.22 -11.00 6.45
CA TYR A 391 36.19 -9.86 5.53
C TYR A 391 37.19 -9.98 4.36
N ASN A 392 37.94 -11.08 4.27
CA ASN A 392 38.97 -11.31 3.25
C ASN A 392 40.07 -10.22 3.17
N ILE A 393 40.37 -9.57 4.30
CA ILE A 393 41.41 -8.54 4.39
C ILE A 393 42.69 -9.21 4.89
N ASP A 394 43.64 -9.43 3.98
CA ASP A 394 44.98 -9.93 4.33
C ASP A 394 45.91 -8.76 4.73
N ILE A 395 46.43 -8.82 5.95
CA ILE A 395 47.36 -7.84 6.51
C ILE A 395 48.81 -8.19 6.13
N ASP A 396 49.10 -9.46 5.88
CA ASP A 396 50.44 -9.95 5.56
C ASP A 396 50.73 -9.89 4.05
N ASN A 397 49.70 -9.70 3.23
CA ASN A 397 49.83 -9.64 1.78
C ASN A 397 48.88 -8.59 1.17
N PRO A 398 49.26 -7.31 1.12
CA PRO A 398 48.37 -6.20 0.71
C PRO A 398 47.99 -6.19 -0.78
N SER A 399 48.51 -7.13 -1.58
CA SER A 399 48.37 -7.16 -3.05
C SER A 399 47.15 -7.93 -3.57
N ASN A 400 46.39 -8.63 -2.72
CA ASN A 400 45.42 -9.66 -3.15
C ASN A 400 43.94 -9.33 -2.89
N THR A 401 43.58 -8.06 -2.64
CA THR A 401 42.25 -7.72 -2.11
C THR A 401 41.08 -7.74 -3.10
N ASN A 402 41.20 -8.27 -4.32
CA ASN A 402 40.09 -8.33 -5.29
C ASN A 402 40.10 -9.60 -6.14
N GLU A 403 39.77 -10.76 -5.56
CA GLU A 403 39.15 -11.85 -6.33
C GLU A 403 38.03 -12.49 -5.49
N PRO A 404 36.76 -12.45 -5.95
CA PRO A 404 35.66 -13.12 -5.27
C PRO A 404 35.76 -14.63 -5.46
N ASN A 405 35.93 -15.36 -4.35
CA ASN A 405 35.74 -16.82 -4.31
C ASN A 405 34.30 -17.16 -4.70
N THR A 406 34.11 -17.55 -5.95
CA THR A 406 32.97 -18.33 -6.42
C THR A 406 33.28 -19.80 -6.13
N ASN A 407 32.76 -20.30 -5.02
CA ASN A 407 32.63 -21.74 -4.79
C ASN A 407 31.17 -22.00 -4.38
N GLU A 408 30.32 -22.26 -5.37
CA GLU A 408 29.12 -23.08 -5.18
C GLU A 408 29.57 -24.56 -5.10
N PRO A 409 29.01 -25.36 -4.18
CA PRO A 409 29.19 -26.81 -4.23
C PRO A 409 28.14 -27.45 -5.15
N ASP A 410 28.60 -28.41 -5.94
CA ASP A 410 27.80 -29.37 -6.72
C ASP A 410 26.79 -30.17 -5.87
#